data_AF-A0A2V7Q767-F1
#
_entry.id   AF-A0A2V7Q767-F1
#
_cell.length_a   1.000
_cell.length_b   1.000
_cell.length_c   1.000
_cell.angle_alpha   90.00
_cell.angle_beta   90.00
_cell.angle_gamma   90.00
#
_symmetry.space_group_name_H-M   'P 1'
#
loop_
_entity.id
_entity.type
_entity.pdbx_description
1 polymer ?
#
loop_
_entity_poly.entity_id
_entity_poly.type
_entity_poly.pdbx_seq_one_letter_code
_entity_poly.pdbx_strand_id
1 'polypeptide(L)'
;MPLLRDGLARESARFSLRRVAREVGMSPNGLRGFLQGAIPRSVTRIRLERWLAVQGKVTRPPNVGQFVRLLNELSVDLSPEHTLGLGRALAGLLVESYEARRLSPPRWVQDLVRHYRPRGKAASEVA
;
A
#
# COMPACT_ATOMS: atom_id res chain seq x y z
N MET A 1 -6.92 -12.05 -0.31
CA MET A 1 -7.85 -11.04 0.26
C MET A 1 -7.55 -10.51 1.67
N PRO A 2 -6.47 -10.89 2.41
CA PRO A 2 -6.24 -10.33 3.76
C PRO A 2 -6.23 -8.81 3.81
N LEU A 3 -5.49 -8.16 2.90
CA LEU A 3 -5.36 -6.69 2.86
C LEU A 3 -6.70 -5.96 2.68
N LEU A 4 -7.57 -6.49 1.81
CA LEU A 4 -8.91 -5.93 1.57
C LEU A 4 -9.80 -6.07 2.81
N ARG A 5 -9.78 -7.23 3.47
CA ARG A 5 -10.52 -7.43 4.73
C ARG A 5 -10.01 -6.53 5.83
N ASP A 6 -8.70 -6.44 5.98
CA ASP A 6 -8.07 -5.60 7.01
C ASP A 6 -8.42 -4.11 6.81
N GLY A 7 -8.45 -3.65 5.55
CA GLY A 7 -8.88 -2.29 5.21
C GLY A 7 -10.33 -2.02 5.61
N LEU A 8 -11.25 -2.90 5.20
CA LEU A 8 -12.68 -2.76 5.50
C LEU A 8 -12.97 -2.91 7.00
N ALA A 9 -12.23 -3.77 7.72
CA ALA A 9 -12.35 -3.93 9.17
C ALA A 9 -11.98 -2.63 9.89
N ARG A 10 -10.90 -1.97 9.46
CA ARG A 10 -10.47 -0.68 10.03
C ARG A 10 -11.49 0.43 9.80
N GLU A 11 -11.98 0.58 8.58
CA GLU A 11 -12.99 1.59 8.30
C GLU A 11 -14.29 1.33 9.06
N SER A 12 -14.65 0.04 9.23
CA SER A 12 -15.80 -0.36 10.04
C SER A 12 -15.62 -0.03 11.52
N ALA A 13 -14.40 -0.14 12.05
CA ALA A 13 -14.07 0.29 13.42
C ALA A 13 -14.13 1.81 13.57
N ARG A 14 -13.77 2.57 12.52
CA ARG A 14 -13.77 4.04 12.54
C ARG A 14 -15.15 4.67 12.36
N PHE A 15 -16.00 4.11 11.51
CA PHE A 15 -17.26 4.73 11.08
C PHE A 15 -18.53 3.90 11.36
N SER A 16 -18.38 2.70 11.92
CA SER A 16 -19.39 1.63 12.08
C SER A 16 -19.61 0.73 10.86
N LEU A 17 -19.81 -0.56 11.13
CA LEU A 17 -20.07 -1.59 10.11
C LEU A 17 -21.29 -1.27 9.23
N ARG A 18 -22.37 -0.74 9.82
CA ARG A 18 -23.60 -0.41 9.08
C ARG A 18 -23.37 0.72 8.08
N ARG A 19 -22.62 1.75 8.49
CA ARG A 19 -22.26 2.86 7.62
C ARG A 19 -21.41 2.40 6.45
N VAL A 20 -20.35 1.63 6.71
CA VAL A 20 -19.48 1.08 5.65
C VAL A 20 -20.29 0.18 4.71
N ALA A 21 -21.15 -0.69 5.24
CA ALA A 21 -22.00 -1.55 4.42
C ALA A 21 -22.90 -0.72 3.48
N ARG A 22 -23.54 0.34 3.99
CA ARG A 22 -24.36 1.26 3.18
C ARG A 22 -23.54 1.94 2.08
N GLU A 23 -22.35 2.43 2.40
CA GLU A 23 -21.51 3.17 1.45
C GLU A 23 -20.90 2.26 0.37
N VAL A 24 -20.55 1.03 0.70
CA VAL A 24 -20.14 0.01 -0.29
C VAL A 24 -21.36 -0.51 -1.07
N GLY A 25 -22.57 -0.36 -0.52
CA GLY A 25 -23.84 -0.86 -1.03
C GLY A 25 -24.00 -2.38 -0.86
N MET A 26 -23.67 -2.86 0.33
CA MET A 26 -23.88 -4.22 0.85
C MET A 26 -24.81 -4.19 2.07
N SER A 27 -25.39 -5.33 2.42
CA SER A 27 -26.06 -5.46 3.73
C SER A 27 -25.03 -5.55 4.86
N PRO A 28 -25.36 -5.12 6.10
CA PRO A 28 -24.47 -5.24 7.24
C PRO A 28 -24.01 -6.68 7.51
N ASN A 29 -24.89 -7.66 7.29
CA ASN A 29 -24.57 -9.09 7.43
C ASN A 29 -23.65 -9.59 6.32
N GLY A 30 -23.86 -9.13 5.08
CA GLY A 30 -22.97 -9.45 3.97
C GLY A 30 -21.56 -8.92 4.20
N LEU A 31 -21.44 -7.69 4.72
CA LEU A 31 -20.13 -7.14 5.08
C LEU A 31 -19.50 -7.88 6.26
N ARG A 32 -20.28 -8.21 7.31
CA ARG A 32 -19.80 -9.03 8.44
C ARG A 32 -19.26 -10.38 7.99
N GLY A 33 -20.01 -11.09 7.14
CA GLY A 33 -19.60 -12.38 6.59
C GLY A 33 -18.31 -12.28 5.77
N PHE A 34 -18.16 -11.21 4.96
CA PHE A 34 -16.91 -10.94 4.26
C PHE A 34 -15.72 -10.76 5.20
N LEU A 35 -15.89 -9.96 6.26
CA LEU A 35 -14.84 -9.74 7.27
C LEU A 35 -14.47 -11.03 8.01
N GLN A 36 -15.43 -11.95 8.19
CA GLN A 36 -15.22 -13.24 8.87
C GLN A 36 -14.63 -14.34 8.00
N GLY A 37 -14.53 -14.16 6.67
CA GLY A 37 -13.95 -15.21 5.83
C GLY A 37 -14.65 -15.46 4.51
N ALA A 38 -15.84 -14.90 4.28
CA ALA A 38 -16.55 -15.12 3.03
C ALA A 38 -15.77 -14.58 1.84
N ILE A 39 -15.86 -15.30 0.71
CA ILE A 39 -15.24 -14.92 -0.55
C ILE A 39 -16.28 -14.17 -1.38
N PRO A 40 -16.08 -12.87 -1.66
CA PRO A 40 -17.04 -12.08 -2.44
C PRO A 40 -16.98 -12.48 -3.91
N ARG A 41 -18.12 -12.39 -4.61
CA ARG A 41 -18.16 -12.44 -6.07
C ARG A 41 -17.31 -11.30 -6.66
N SER A 42 -16.82 -11.47 -7.90
CA SER A 42 -15.92 -10.52 -8.58
C SER A 42 -16.43 -9.08 -8.55
N VAL A 43 -17.72 -8.87 -8.86
CA VAL A 43 -18.36 -7.54 -8.84
C VAL A 43 -18.33 -6.92 -7.44
N THR A 44 -18.68 -7.69 -6.40
CA THR A 44 -18.64 -7.23 -5.01
C THR A 44 -17.20 -6.92 -4.58
N ARG A 45 -16.24 -7.74 -4.99
CA ARG A 45 -14.81 -7.53 -4.73
C ARG A 45 -14.35 -6.19 -5.32
N ILE A 46 -14.63 -5.93 -6.59
CA ILE A 46 -14.24 -4.68 -7.26
C ILE A 46 -14.86 -3.47 -6.56
N ARG A 47 -16.13 -3.56 -6.12
CA ARG A 47 -16.78 -2.49 -5.36
C ARG A 47 -16.08 -2.23 -4.01
N LEU A 48 -15.74 -3.29 -3.28
CA LEU A 48 -15.01 -3.18 -2.01
C LEU A 48 -13.63 -2.55 -2.22
N GLU A 49 -12.89 -2.97 -3.25
CA GLU A 49 -11.57 -2.44 -3.58
C GLU A 49 -11.63 -0.95 -3.96
N ARG A 50 -12.57 -0.58 -4.85
CA ARG A 50 -12.78 0.82 -5.25
C ARG A 50 -13.19 1.70 -4.08
N TRP A 51 -14.12 1.24 -3.26
CA TRP A 51 -14.57 1.99 -2.10
C TRP A 51 -13.42 2.23 -1.11
N LEU A 52 -12.61 1.20 -0.83
CA LEU A 52 -11.47 1.30 0.07
C LEU A 52 -10.40 2.26 -0.47
N ALA A 53 -10.15 2.27 -1.78
CA ALA A 53 -9.21 3.19 -2.43
C ALA A 53 -9.58 4.66 -2.21
N VAL A 54 -10.88 4.98 -2.11
CA VAL A 54 -11.39 6.34 -1.89
C VAL A 54 -11.32 6.79 -0.43
N GLN A 55 -11.30 5.87 0.55
CA GLN A 55 -11.31 6.25 1.98
C GLN A 55 -10.02 6.93 2.46
N GLY A 56 -8.95 6.90 1.65
CA GLY A 56 -7.89 7.91 1.65
C GLY A 56 -7.02 8.04 2.91
N LYS A 57 -7.20 7.20 3.93
CA LYS A 57 -6.36 7.23 5.14
C LYS A 57 -5.89 5.83 5.52
N VAL A 58 -4.74 5.45 4.98
CA VAL A 58 -3.98 4.31 5.50
C VAL A 58 -3.42 4.73 6.86
N THR A 59 -4.01 4.21 7.94
CA THR A 59 -3.64 4.58 9.33
C THR A 59 -2.39 3.86 9.84
N ARG A 60 -1.86 2.90 9.08
CA ARG A 60 -0.58 2.24 9.39
C ARG A 60 0.49 2.62 8.36
N PRO A 61 1.73 2.80 8.80
CA PRO A 61 2.88 2.83 7.89
C PRO A 61 2.82 1.62 6.93
N PRO A 62 2.92 1.83 5.61
CA PRO A 62 3.04 0.72 4.66
C PRO A 62 4.29 -0.11 4.99
N ASN A 63 4.19 -1.42 4.79
CA ASN A 63 5.32 -2.32 4.93
C ASN A 63 6.21 -2.20 3.68
N VAL A 64 7.51 -1.90 3.86
CA VAL A 64 8.46 -1.73 2.76
C VAL A 64 8.50 -2.95 1.84
N GLY A 65 8.47 -4.17 2.40
CA GLY A 65 8.44 -5.40 1.60
C GLY A 65 7.18 -5.56 0.77
N GLN A 66 6.02 -5.12 1.26
CA GLN A 66 4.77 -5.11 0.48
C GLN A 66 4.84 -4.10 -0.66
N PHE A 67 5.43 -2.93 -0.43
CA PHE A 67 5.67 -1.95 -1.48
C PHE A 67 6.60 -2.51 -2.56
N VAL A 68 7.75 -3.06 -2.18
CA VAL A 68 8.73 -3.64 -3.12
C VAL A 68 8.09 -4.75 -3.94
N ARG A 69 7.31 -5.62 -3.30
CA ARG A 69 6.56 -6.67 -3.99
C ARG A 69 5.57 -6.12 -5.00
N LEU A 70 4.74 -5.14 -4.60
CA LEU A 70 3.78 -4.51 -5.50
C LEU A 70 4.49 -3.81 -6.66
N LEU A 71 5.61 -3.15 -6.39
CA LEU A 71 6.41 -2.50 -7.43
C LEU A 71 6.87 -3.53 -8.46
N ASN A 72 7.42 -4.66 -8.00
CA ASN A 72 7.84 -5.76 -8.87
C ASN A 72 6.68 -6.36 -9.66
N GLU A 73 5.50 -6.48 -9.05
CA GLU A 73 4.28 -6.95 -9.74
C GLU A 73 3.84 -5.96 -10.85
N LEU A 74 3.94 -4.66 -10.61
CA LEU A 74 3.60 -3.61 -11.59
C LEU A 74 4.65 -3.44 -12.69
N SER A 75 5.90 -3.79 -12.39
CA SER A 75 7.05 -3.63 -13.28
C SER A 75 7.48 -4.95 -13.91
N VAL A 76 6.58 -5.93 -14.04
CA VAL A 76 6.93 -7.27 -14.50
C VAL A 76 7.58 -7.28 -15.89
N ASP A 77 7.19 -6.32 -16.74
CA ASP A 77 7.71 -6.16 -18.09
C ASP A 77 8.92 -5.20 -18.18
N LEU A 78 9.37 -4.65 -17.04
CA LEU A 78 10.52 -3.74 -16.97
C LEU A 78 11.80 -4.49 -16.62
N SER A 79 12.94 -3.99 -17.12
CA SER A 79 14.25 -4.49 -16.68
C SER A 79 14.44 -4.25 -15.18
N PRO A 80 15.25 -5.08 -14.49
CA PRO A 80 15.54 -4.90 -13.07
C PRO A 80 16.09 -3.51 -12.73
N GLU A 81 16.90 -2.93 -13.61
CA GLU A 81 17.46 -1.59 -13.45
C GLU A 81 16.38 -0.51 -13.48
N HIS A 82 15.42 -0.61 -14.42
CA HIS A 82 14.30 0.31 -14.50
C HIS A 82 13.37 0.18 -13.29
N THR A 83 13.11 -1.04 -12.81
CA THR A 83 12.32 -1.28 -11.60
C THR A 83 12.98 -0.66 -10.35
N LEU A 84 14.31 -0.80 -10.21
CA LEU A 84 15.07 -0.15 -9.14
C LEU A 84 15.06 1.38 -9.28
N GLY A 85 15.16 1.90 -10.51
CA GLY A 85 15.04 3.32 -10.81
C GLY A 85 13.68 3.89 -10.40
N LEU A 86 12.60 3.20 -10.74
CA LEU A 86 11.23 3.56 -10.34
C LEU A 86 11.08 3.55 -8.81
N GLY A 87 11.62 2.54 -8.13
CA GLY A 87 11.64 2.47 -6.67
C GLY A 87 12.37 3.65 -6.02
N ARG A 88 13.54 4.03 -6.56
CA ARG A 88 14.28 5.24 -6.13
C ARG A 88 13.46 6.51 -6.34
N ALA A 89 12.86 6.67 -7.52
CA ALA A 89 12.08 7.86 -7.84
C ALA A 89 10.88 8.02 -6.89
N LEU A 90 10.15 6.93 -6.62
CA LEU A 90 9.02 6.95 -5.68
C LEU A 90 9.47 7.23 -4.24
N ALA A 91 10.59 6.67 -3.79
CA ALA A 91 11.14 6.96 -2.47
C ALA A 91 11.55 8.43 -2.32
N GLY A 92 12.20 9.01 -3.35
CA GLY A 92 12.56 10.43 -3.40
C GLY A 92 11.34 11.34 -3.36
N LEU A 93 10.34 11.08 -4.21
CA LEU A 93 9.10 11.83 -4.26
C LEU A 93 8.37 11.86 -2.91
N LEU A 94 8.39 10.75 -2.17
CA LEU A 94 7.81 10.69 -0.83
C LEU A 94 8.54 11.61 0.15
N VAL A 95 9.87 11.60 0.16
CA VAL A 95 10.67 12.50 1.01
C VAL A 95 10.35 13.97 0.68
N GLU A 96 10.44 14.33 -0.60
CA GLU A 96 10.16 15.69 -1.08
C GLU A 96 8.75 16.15 -0.67
N SER A 97 7.75 15.26 -0.74
CA SER A 97 6.37 15.57 -0.38
C SER A 97 6.20 15.86 1.12
N TYR A 98 6.95 15.19 2.01
CA TYR A 98 6.94 15.49 3.45
C TYR A 98 7.68 16.80 3.74
N GLU A 99 8.86 16.99 3.14
CA GLU A 99 9.68 18.19 3.32
C GLU A 99 8.98 19.46 2.81
N ALA A 100 8.29 19.40 1.68
CA ALA A 100 7.47 20.49 1.14
C ALA A 100 6.38 20.95 2.13
N ARG A 101 5.94 20.06 3.02
CA ARG A 101 4.97 20.34 4.09
C ARG A 101 5.63 20.65 5.44
N ARG A 102 6.95 20.78 5.47
CA ARG A 102 7.77 20.94 6.68
C ARG A 102 7.56 19.83 7.70
N LEU A 103 7.29 18.61 7.24
CA LEU A 103 7.15 17.42 8.05
C LEU A 103 8.41 16.56 7.91
N SER A 104 8.86 15.94 9.00
CA SER A 104 9.91 14.94 8.93
C SER A 104 9.40 13.66 8.26
N PRO A 105 10.13 13.09 7.28
CA PRO A 105 9.74 11.81 6.70
C PRO A 105 9.63 10.71 7.77
N PRO A 106 8.52 9.97 7.82
CA PRO A 106 8.33 8.91 8.82
C PRO A 106 9.29 7.74 8.55
N ARG A 107 9.56 6.94 9.60
CA ARG A 107 10.56 5.84 9.58
C ARG A 107 10.44 4.90 8.37
N TRP A 108 9.22 4.54 7.97
CA TRP A 108 9.03 3.64 6.82
C TRP A 108 9.50 4.25 5.49
N VAL A 109 9.42 5.57 5.31
CA VAL A 109 9.95 6.28 4.13
C VAL A 109 11.47 6.24 4.16
N GLN A 110 12.07 6.43 5.35
CA GLN A 110 13.52 6.35 5.52
C GLN A 110 14.03 4.93 5.23
N ASP A 111 13.32 3.90 5.71
CA ASP A 111 13.63 2.50 5.42
C ASP A 111 13.51 2.20 3.91
N LEU A 112 12.51 2.77 3.24
CA LEU A 112 12.31 2.66 1.80
C LEU A 112 13.46 3.30 1.01
N VAL A 113 13.87 4.52 1.38
CA VAL A 113 15.03 5.19 0.79
C VAL A 113 16.30 4.35 1.00
N ARG A 114 16.48 3.79 2.19
CA ARG A 114 17.62 2.91 2.50
C ARG A 114 17.62 1.65 1.64
N HIS A 115 16.45 1.08 1.36
CA HIS A 115 16.31 -0.11 0.52
C HIS A 115 16.77 0.15 -0.93
N TYR A 116 16.39 1.30 -1.50
CA TYR A 116 16.72 1.65 -2.89
C TYR A 116 18.02 2.45 -3.06
N ARG A 117 18.69 2.80 -1.95
CA ARG A 117 19.98 3.48 -1.97
C ARG A 117 20.97 2.62 -2.78
N PRO A 118 21.71 3.22 -3.73
CA PRO A 118 22.78 2.50 -4.39
C PRO A 118 23.72 1.98 -3.31
N ARG A 119 23.90 0.66 -3.22
CA ARG A 119 25.06 0.11 -2.50
C ARG A 119 26.26 0.61 -3.29
N GLY A 120 26.96 1.60 -2.74
CA GLY A 120 28.22 2.07 -3.29
C GLY A 120 29.10 0.85 -3.58
N LYS A 121 29.76 0.88 -4.74
CA LYS A 121 30.81 -0.03 -5.17
C LYS A 121 31.69 -0.37 -3.95
N ALA A 122 31.49 -1.54 -3.36
CA ALA A 122 32.48 -2.12 -2.46
C ALA A 122 33.56 -2.70 -3.38
N ALA A 123 34.80 -2.27 -3.15
CA ALA A 123 36.02 -2.58 -3.89
C ALA A 123 36.28 -1.76 -5.16
N SER A 124 37.04 -0.68 -4.97
CA SER A 124 38.22 -0.42 -5.83
C SER A 124 39.10 -1.67 -5.84
N GLU A 125 39.76 -1.93 -6.97
CA GLU A 125 40.98 -2.74 -7.11
C GLU A 125 41.02 -4.11 -6.40
N VAL A 126 40.95 -5.18 -7.22
CA VAL A 126 41.84 -6.32 -7.01
C VAL A 126 42.40 -6.75 -8.37
N ALA A 127 43.70 -6.50 -8.52
CA ALA A 127 44.68 -6.99 -9.50
C ALA A 127 44.57 -6.55 -10.97
#